data_AF-A0A6M0JT48-F1
#
_entry.id   AF-A0A6M0JT48-F1
#
_cell.length_a   1.000
_cell.length_b   1.000
_cell.length_c   1.000
_cell.angle_alpha   90.00
_cell.angle_beta   90.00
_cell.angle_gamma   90.00
#
_symmetry.space_group_name_H-M   'P 1'
#
loop_
_entity.id
_entity.type
_entity.pdbx_description
1 polymer ?
#
loop_
_entity_poly.entity_id
_entity_poly.type
_entity_poly.pdbx_seq_one_letter_code
_entity_poly.pdbx_strand_id
1 'polypeptide(L)'
;MGPCYGGHTKAELIQKRRFDLADDRFADVSIWKLPVPLAGCAHPFKYRLALVVDGVCVLRYDNEAGKGDHKHIGGREAPLRFADLDQLIDDFWADVSQA
;
A
#
# COMPACT_ATOMS: atom_id res chain seq x y z
N MET A 1 -4.46 23.94 -34.50
CA MET A 1 -4.97 24.29 -33.16
C MET A 1 -5.81 23.13 -32.67
N GLY A 2 -5.32 22.40 -31.67
CA GLY A 2 -6.11 21.45 -30.88
C GLY A 2 -5.86 21.76 -29.40
N PRO A 3 -6.85 21.73 -28.52
CA PRO A 3 -6.65 22.14 -27.14
C PRO A 3 -5.74 21.14 -26.42
N CYS A 4 -4.67 21.66 -25.83
CA CYS A 4 -3.83 20.96 -24.87
C CYS A 4 -4.63 20.76 -23.59
N TYR A 5 -5.19 19.57 -23.35
CA TYR A 5 -5.74 19.22 -22.05
C TYR A 5 -4.60 18.77 -21.12
N GLY A 6 -3.88 19.74 -20.57
CA GLY A 6 -3.00 19.56 -19.42
C GLY A 6 -3.85 19.48 -18.14
N GLY A 7 -4.61 18.40 -17.97
CA GLY A 7 -5.23 18.11 -16.68
C GLY A 7 -4.15 17.62 -15.73
N HIS A 8 -3.83 18.39 -14.69
CA HIS A 8 -2.98 17.91 -13.60
C HIS A 8 -3.71 16.78 -12.85
N THR A 9 -3.55 15.56 -13.33
CA THR A 9 -4.10 14.33 -12.75
C THR A 9 -3.29 13.97 -11.51
N LYS A 10 -3.58 14.67 -10.40
CA LYS A 10 -2.90 14.47 -9.13
C LYS A 10 -3.46 13.25 -8.41
N ALA A 11 -2.60 12.51 -7.71
CA ALA A 11 -3.04 11.46 -6.79
C ALA A 11 -3.89 12.04 -5.66
N GLU A 12 -5.01 11.38 -5.35
CA GLU A 12 -5.91 11.70 -4.25
C GLU A 12 -5.52 10.86 -3.03
N LEU A 13 -5.35 11.51 -1.87
CA LEU A 13 -5.07 10.81 -0.63
C LEU A 13 -6.37 10.21 -0.07
N ILE A 14 -6.42 8.90 0.08
CA ILE A 14 -7.53 8.20 0.75
C ILE A 14 -7.17 8.01 2.23
N GLN A 15 -6.11 7.24 2.42
CA GLN A 15 -5.53 6.74 3.67
C GLN A 15 -4.22 7.42 4.06
N LYS A 16 -4.09 8.11 5.19
CA LYS A 16 -2.76 8.25 5.82
C LYS A 16 -2.89 8.27 7.33
N ARG A 17 -2.57 7.14 7.96
CA ARG A 17 -2.70 6.98 9.40
C ARG A 17 -1.61 6.08 9.95
N ARG A 18 -1.06 6.50 11.08
CA ARG A 18 -0.22 5.67 11.93
C ARG A 18 -1.04 5.17 13.12
N PHE A 19 -0.86 3.91 13.47
CA PHE A 19 -1.46 3.24 14.61
C PHE A 19 -0.35 2.76 15.52
N ASP A 20 -0.19 3.39 16.67
CA ASP A 20 0.74 2.90 17.69
C ASP A 20 0.09 1.69 18.38
N LEU A 21 0.78 0.55 18.37
CA LEU A 21 0.30 -0.74 18.89
C LEU A 21 0.97 -1.07 20.23
N ALA A 22 2.23 -0.65 20.41
CA ALA A 22 3.01 -0.67 21.64
C ALA A 22 4.13 0.38 21.56
N ASP A 23 4.94 0.52 22.61
CA ASP A 23 6.04 1.51 22.68
C ASP A 23 7.07 1.35 21.55
N ASP A 24 7.32 0.12 21.13
CA ASP A 24 8.26 -0.29 20.09
C ASP A 24 7.59 -0.68 18.77
N ARG A 25 6.26 -0.66 18.71
CA ARG A 25 5.48 -1.26 17.63
C ARG A 25 4.42 -0.32 17.09
N PHE A 26 4.42 -0.11 15.78
CA PHE A 26 3.38 0.66 15.11
C PHE A 26 3.10 0.16 13.70
N ALA A 27 1.88 0.42 13.21
CA ALA A 27 1.50 0.23 11.82
C ALA A 27 1.36 1.59 11.11
N ASP A 28 1.97 1.75 9.93
CA ASP A 28 1.78 2.90 9.05
C ASP A 28 0.96 2.47 7.82
N VAL A 29 -0.20 3.09 7.64
CA VAL A 29 -1.11 2.82 6.53
C VAL A 29 -1.23 4.07 5.69
N SER A 30 -0.73 3.99 4.46
CA SER A 30 -0.85 5.05 3.47
C SER A 30 -1.43 4.52 2.14
N ILE A 31 -2.52 5.11 1.67
CA ILE A 31 -3.29 4.70 0.48
C ILE A 31 -3.67 5.94 -0.33
N TRP A 32 -3.40 5.89 -1.63
CA TRP A 32 -3.73 6.93 -2.59
C TRP A 32 -4.49 6.36 -3.77
N LYS A 33 -5.45 7.12 -4.30
CA LYS A 33 -6.05 6.87 -5.60
C LYS A 33 -5.27 7.63 -6.67
N LEU A 34 -4.78 6.89 -7.65
CA LEU A 34 -4.08 7.43 -8.80
C LEU A 34 -5.08 7.75 -9.93
N PRO A 35 -4.76 8.72 -10.80
CA PRO A 35 -5.55 8.95 -12.01
C PRO A 35 -5.47 7.83 -13.03
N VAL A 36 -4.35 7.08 -13.02
CA VAL A 36 -4.04 5.97 -13.93
C VAL A 36 -3.39 4.88 -13.07
N PRO A 37 -3.75 3.60 -13.27
CA PRO A 37 -3.08 2.48 -12.61
C PRO A 37 -1.56 2.50 -12.77
N LEU A 38 -0.83 2.02 -11.76
CA LEU A 38 0.59 1.72 -11.91
C LEU A 38 0.77 0.61 -12.95
N ALA A 39 1.84 0.67 -13.74
CA ALA A 39 2.20 -0.43 -14.63
C ALA A 39 2.33 -1.73 -13.81
N GLY A 40 1.65 -2.79 -14.24
CA GLY A 40 1.59 -4.07 -13.50
C GLY A 40 0.48 -4.17 -12.46
N CYS A 41 -0.30 -3.11 -12.21
CA CYS A 41 -1.50 -3.13 -11.37
C CYS A 41 -2.76 -2.96 -12.23
N ALA A 42 -3.83 -3.71 -11.92
CA ALA A 42 -5.12 -3.61 -12.62
C ALA A 42 -6.07 -2.55 -12.02
N HIS A 43 -5.65 -1.86 -10.96
CA HIS A 43 -6.46 -0.92 -10.20
C HIS A 43 -5.75 0.43 -10.01
N PRO A 44 -6.49 1.53 -9.78
CA PRO A 44 -5.93 2.87 -9.67
C PRO A 44 -5.52 3.20 -8.23
N PHE A 45 -4.95 2.26 -7.48
CA PHE A 45 -4.53 2.51 -6.10
C PHE A 45 -3.03 2.31 -5.94
N LYS A 46 -2.40 3.25 -5.23
CA LYS A 46 -1.06 3.11 -4.70
C LYS A 46 -1.16 2.97 -3.20
N TYR A 47 -0.43 2.03 -2.61
CA TYR A 47 -0.46 1.84 -1.18
C TYR A 47 0.89 1.43 -0.62
N ARG A 48 1.06 1.72 0.67
CA ARG A 48 2.11 1.20 1.53
C ARG A 48 1.51 1.01 2.92
N LEU A 49 1.36 -0.25 3.33
CA LEU A 49 0.94 -0.64 4.68
C LEU A 49 2.13 -1.35 5.31
N ALA A 50 2.64 -0.87 6.44
CA ALA A 50 3.86 -1.40 7.05
C ALA A 50 3.68 -1.60 8.55
N LEU A 51 4.09 -2.76 9.06
CA LEU A 51 4.30 -2.99 10.49
C LEU A 51 5.78 -2.78 10.80
N VAL A 52 6.05 -1.96 11.82
CA VAL A 52 7.39 -1.71 12.33
C VAL A 52 7.45 -2.13 13.78
N VAL A 53 8.46 -2.93 14.13
CA VAL A 53 8.77 -3.42 15.49
C VAL A 53 10.24 -3.11 15.75
N ASP A 54 10.56 -2.43 16.86
CA ASP A 54 11.93 -2.01 17.21
C ASP A 54 12.64 -1.25 16.07
N GLY A 55 11.89 -0.44 15.32
CA GLY A 55 12.40 0.29 14.16
C GLY A 55 12.64 -0.57 12.90
N VAL A 56 12.35 -1.86 12.94
CA VAL A 56 12.48 -2.80 11.81
C VAL A 56 11.13 -3.04 11.15
N CYS A 57 11.05 -2.90 9.83
CA CYS A 57 9.85 -3.24 9.07
C CYS A 57 9.75 -4.76 8.90
N VAL A 58 8.87 -5.39 9.67
CA VAL A 58 8.71 -6.86 9.71
C VAL A 58 7.65 -7.38 8.74
N LEU A 59 6.67 -6.53 8.41
CA LEU A 59 5.59 -6.78 7.45
C LEU A 59 5.39 -5.54 6.58
N ARG A 60 5.27 -5.72 5.26
CA ARG A 60 4.89 -4.63 4.36
C ARG A 60 4.01 -5.12 3.22
N TYR A 61 2.96 -4.39 2.91
CA TYR A 61 2.20 -4.52 1.68
C TYR A 61 2.44 -3.27 0.85
N ASP A 62 2.93 -3.43 -0.37
CA ASP A 62 3.14 -2.32 -1.29
C ASP A 62 2.98 -2.74 -2.75
N ASN A 63 2.82 -1.74 -3.62
CA ASN A 63 2.82 -1.96 -5.05
C ASN A 63 3.82 -1.04 -5.77
N GLU A 64 4.52 -1.61 -6.74
CA GLU A 64 5.59 -0.94 -7.47
C GLU A 64 5.35 -1.06 -8.98
N ALA A 65 5.60 0.04 -9.70
CA ALA A 65 5.47 0.06 -11.15
C ALA A 65 6.41 -0.98 -11.77
N GLY A 66 5.86 -1.87 -12.59
CA GLY A 66 6.59 -2.96 -13.24
C GLY A 66 6.60 -4.27 -12.45
N LYS A 67 6.31 -4.27 -11.14
CA LYS A 67 6.16 -5.50 -10.32
C LYS A 67 4.71 -5.83 -10.00
N GLY A 68 3.88 -4.81 -9.81
CA GLY A 68 2.52 -4.98 -9.31
C GLY A 68 2.47 -5.09 -7.78
N ASP A 69 1.39 -5.70 -7.30
CA ASP A 69 1.06 -5.87 -5.90
C ASP A 69 1.87 -6.99 -5.24
N HIS A 70 2.50 -6.70 -4.10
CA HIS A 70 3.30 -7.67 -3.37
C HIS A 70 3.36 -7.35 -1.88
N LYS A 71 3.75 -8.36 -1.08
CA LYS A 71 4.00 -8.21 0.35
C LYS A 71 5.37 -8.76 0.75
N HIS A 72 5.94 -8.16 1.78
CA HIS A 72 7.19 -8.55 2.42
C HIS A 72 6.86 -9.08 3.81
N ILE A 73 7.18 -10.34 4.09
CA ILE A 73 7.01 -10.98 5.40
C ILE A 73 8.36 -11.54 5.83
N GLY A 74 8.92 -11.03 6.93
CA GLY A 74 10.21 -11.51 7.44
C GLY A 74 11.33 -11.48 6.39
N GLY A 75 11.34 -10.46 5.53
CA GLY A 75 12.31 -10.29 4.44
C GLY A 75 12.05 -11.14 3.18
N ARG A 76 10.95 -11.90 3.12
CA ARG A 76 10.54 -12.65 1.92
C ARG A 76 9.46 -11.88 1.17
N GLU A 77 9.71 -11.64 -0.12
CA GLU A 77 8.73 -11.06 -1.04
C GLU A 77 7.77 -12.14 -1.56
N ALA A 78 6.48 -11.86 -1.57
CA ALA A 78 5.43 -12.72 -2.12
C ALA A 78 4.43 -11.88 -2.94
N PRO A 79 3.94 -12.39 -4.08
CA PRO A 79 2.93 -11.69 -4.86
C PRO A 79 1.62 -11.57 -4.08
N LEU A 80 0.96 -10.42 -4.21
CA LEU A 80 -0.35 -10.16 -3.63
C LEU A 80 -1.38 -10.11 -4.76
N ARG A 81 -2.53 -10.76 -4.59
CA ARG A 81 -3.64 -10.63 -5.52
C ARG A 81 -4.60 -9.59 -5.00
N PHE A 82 -4.52 -8.37 -5.54
CA PHE A 82 -5.45 -7.30 -5.16
C PHE A 82 -6.89 -7.66 -5.58
N ALA A 83 -7.82 -7.59 -4.62
CA ALA A 83 -9.26 -7.70 -4.86
C ALA A 83 -9.92 -6.32 -4.77
N ASP A 84 -9.86 -5.71 -3.60
CA ASP A 84 -10.32 -4.37 -3.30
C ASP A 84 -9.56 -3.79 -2.09
N LEU A 85 -9.85 -2.54 -1.72
CA LEU A 85 -9.19 -1.87 -0.61
C LEU A 85 -9.57 -2.45 0.75
N ASP A 86 -10.81 -2.92 0.91
CA ASP A 86 -11.29 -3.42 2.20
C ASP A 86 -10.58 -4.75 2.50
N GLN A 87 -10.52 -5.67 1.53
CA GLN A 87 -9.77 -6.91 1.65
C GLN A 87 -8.27 -6.67 1.86
N LEU A 88 -7.67 -5.68 1.19
CA LEU A 88 -6.27 -5.31 1.40
C LEU A 88 -6.00 -4.90 2.85
N ILE A 89 -6.90 -4.09 3.43
CA ILE A 89 -6.78 -3.61 4.81
C ILE A 89 -7.01 -4.77 5.79
N ASP A 90 -8.02 -5.60 5.56
CA ASP A 90 -8.34 -6.76 6.40
C ASP A 90 -7.19 -7.79 6.40
N ASP A 91 -6.64 -8.13 5.23
CA ASP A 91 -5.50 -9.03 5.10
C ASP A 91 -4.26 -8.49 5.83
N PHE A 92 -4.00 -7.18 5.72
CA PHE A 92 -2.91 -6.54 6.43
C PHE A 92 -3.09 -6.66 7.95
N TRP A 93 -4.27 -6.34 8.48
CA TRP A 93 -4.51 -6.45 9.92
C TRP A 93 -4.50 -7.89 10.42
N ALA A 94 -4.96 -8.85 9.62
CA ALA A 94 -4.85 -10.26 9.90
C ALA A 94 -3.36 -10.66 10.05
N ASP A 95 -2.51 -10.31 9.08
CA ASP A 95 -1.07 -10.57 9.17
C ASP A 95 -0.40 -9.82 10.35
N VAL A 96 -0.81 -8.57 10.63
CA VAL A 96 -0.32 -7.83 11.81
C VAL A 96 -0.66 -8.57 13.11
N SER A 97 -1.84 -9.17 13.23
CA SER A 97 -2.25 -9.89 14.44
C SER A 97 -1.44 -11.17 14.69
N GLN A 98 -0.80 -11.70 13.64
CA GLN A 98 0.01 -12.93 13.68
C GLN A 98 1.52 -12.66 13.80
N ALA A 99 1.94 -11.40 13.69
CA ALA A 99 3.34 -10.94 13.78
C ALA A 99 3.70 -10.51 15.21
#